data_AF-A0A7S1KR17-F1
#
_entry.id   AF-A0A7S1KR17-F1
#
_cell.length_a   1.000
_cell.length_b   1.000
_cell.length_c   1.000
_cell.angle_alpha   90.00
_cell.angle_beta   90.00
_cell.angle_gamma   90.00
#
_symmetry.space_group_name_H-M   'P 1'
#
loop_
_entity.id
_entity.type
_entity.pdbx_description
1 polymer ?
#
loop_
_entity_poly.entity_id
_entity_poly.type
_entity_poly.pdbx_seq_one_letter_code
_entity_poly.pdbx_strand_id
1 'polypeptide(L)'
;VLIENNDWFNDIMNIVMTDDQHSVLLYVAMNVDSLCTCVMMTSIFKTNNIQYQIVPLQSYTDLMQHQRKLLSTTSNHLPEVYSLYLFINSGAMIDLTTFASELFAKTSQHVPHIYVLDSHRPIHLSNVFHEDIDEEQQEYISVPINIIAQNEDLDHLKQLYKLQKRMDALQQDQDEQHESSAMEGVQDEDDFFDQDDQDEMNAFLVE
;
A
#
# COMPACT_ATOMS: atom_id res chain seq x y z
N VAL A 1 -8.63 7.92 -8.71
CA VAL A 1 -9.62 8.14 -9.81
C VAL A 1 -9.07 7.48 -11.07
N LEU A 2 -9.87 6.64 -11.74
CA LEU A 2 -9.51 6.11 -13.06
C LEU A 2 -9.56 7.26 -14.08
N ILE A 3 -8.46 7.49 -14.80
CA ILE A 3 -8.39 8.57 -15.80
C ILE A 3 -8.58 7.95 -17.19
N GLU A 4 -9.75 8.18 -17.77
CA GLU A 4 -10.06 7.79 -19.17
C GLU A 4 -9.71 8.90 -20.19
N ASN A 5 -9.44 10.12 -19.72
CA ASN A 5 -9.19 11.26 -20.59
C ASN A 5 -7.68 11.39 -20.93
N ASN A 6 -7.37 11.92 -22.12
CA ASN A 6 -5.98 12.01 -22.62
C ASN A 6 -5.11 13.08 -21.93
N ASP A 7 -5.68 13.85 -20.99
CA ASP A 7 -5.00 14.98 -20.36
C ASP A 7 -4.08 14.60 -19.19
N TRP A 8 -4.07 13.33 -18.76
CA TRP A 8 -3.25 12.84 -17.64
C TRP A 8 -1.77 13.22 -17.75
N PHE A 9 -1.24 13.29 -18.98
CA PHE A 9 0.15 13.64 -19.21
C PHE A 9 0.40 15.11 -18.86
N ASN A 10 -0.49 16.00 -19.26
CA ASN A 10 -0.39 17.42 -18.92
C ASN A 10 -0.53 17.62 -17.41
N ASP A 11 -1.39 16.85 -16.75
CA ASP A 11 -1.53 16.88 -15.30
C ASP A 11 -0.24 16.48 -14.59
N ILE A 12 0.40 15.37 -15.01
CA ILE A 12 1.72 14.97 -14.51
C ILE A 12 2.74 16.10 -14.69
N MET A 13 2.82 16.67 -15.90
CA MET A 13 3.80 17.71 -16.18
C MET A 13 3.54 18.97 -15.34
N ASN A 14 2.28 19.36 -15.16
CA ASN A 14 1.89 20.48 -14.32
C ASN A 14 2.30 20.24 -12.87
N ILE A 15 1.94 19.09 -12.28
CA ILE A 15 2.28 18.74 -10.90
C ILE A 15 3.79 18.87 -10.68
N VAL A 16 4.58 18.24 -11.55
CA VAL A 16 6.03 18.20 -11.39
C VAL A 16 6.67 19.57 -11.64
N MET A 17 6.12 20.38 -12.55
CA MET A 17 6.65 21.72 -12.85
C MET A 17 6.19 22.80 -11.87
N THR A 18 5.09 22.61 -11.13
CA THR A 18 4.62 23.57 -10.12
C THR A 18 5.19 23.33 -8.74
N ASP A 19 5.63 22.11 -8.45
CA ASP A 19 6.18 21.74 -7.14
C ASP A 19 7.65 22.15 -7.02
N ASP A 20 8.02 22.80 -5.91
CA ASP A 20 9.37 23.35 -5.70
C ASP A 20 10.49 22.29 -5.75
N GLN A 21 10.18 21.01 -5.51
CA GLN A 21 11.16 19.92 -5.51
C GLN A 21 11.39 19.31 -6.91
N HIS A 22 10.49 19.54 -7.88
CA HIS A 22 10.54 19.00 -9.24
C HIS A 22 11.05 17.55 -9.35
N SER A 23 10.61 16.66 -8.44
CA SER A 23 11.21 15.33 -8.28
C SER A 23 10.22 14.20 -8.56
N VAL A 24 10.68 13.20 -9.33
CA VAL A 24 9.87 12.05 -9.75
C VAL A 24 10.53 10.72 -9.37
N LEU A 25 9.78 9.82 -8.73
CA LEU A 25 10.21 8.44 -8.52
C LEU A 25 9.49 7.50 -9.49
N LEU A 26 10.26 6.80 -10.33
CA LEU A 26 9.72 5.84 -11.29
C LEU A 26 9.90 4.41 -10.77
N TYR A 27 8.81 3.72 -10.50
CA TYR A 27 8.77 2.29 -10.25
C TYR A 27 8.53 1.54 -11.55
N VAL A 28 9.53 0.80 -12.04
CA VAL A 28 9.52 0.26 -13.40
C VAL A 28 9.60 -1.25 -13.37
N ALA A 29 8.57 -1.95 -13.85
CA ALA A 29 8.63 -3.41 -13.97
C ALA A 29 9.72 -3.85 -14.96
N MET A 30 10.33 -5.00 -14.71
CA MET A 30 11.39 -5.55 -15.55
C MET A 30 10.86 -6.27 -16.80
N ASN A 31 10.20 -5.53 -17.69
CA ASN A 31 9.75 -6.00 -19.00
C ASN A 31 10.01 -4.94 -20.09
N VAL A 32 9.90 -5.36 -21.36
CA VAL A 32 10.26 -4.53 -22.53
C VAL A 32 9.37 -3.29 -22.64
N ASP A 33 8.07 -3.44 -22.38
CA ASP A 33 7.09 -2.35 -22.48
C ASP A 33 7.37 -1.25 -21.43
N SER A 34 7.64 -1.67 -20.19
CA SER A 34 8.05 -0.77 -19.11
C SER A 34 9.34 -0.03 -19.41
N LEU A 35 10.34 -0.72 -19.96
CA LEU A 35 11.61 -0.09 -20.33
C LEU A 35 11.42 0.93 -21.44
N CYS A 36 10.62 0.63 -22.46
CA CYS A 36 10.30 1.57 -23.53
C CYS A 36 9.63 2.84 -22.98
N THR A 37 8.62 2.65 -22.13
CA THR A 37 7.89 3.75 -21.48
C THR A 37 8.82 4.57 -20.57
N CYS A 38 9.67 3.92 -19.79
CA CYS A 38 10.67 4.58 -18.93
C CYS A 38 11.66 5.42 -19.75
N VAL A 39 12.14 4.90 -20.88
CA VAL A 39 13.06 5.64 -21.77
C VAL A 39 12.38 6.88 -22.35
N MET A 40 11.12 6.77 -22.79
CA MET A 40 10.36 7.92 -23.30
C MET A 40 10.15 8.97 -22.20
N MET A 41 9.66 8.56 -21.02
CA MET A 41 9.40 9.47 -19.89
C MET A 41 10.67 10.16 -19.41
N THR A 42 11.76 9.43 -19.21
CA THR A 42 13.02 10.03 -18.75
C THR A 42 13.65 10.97 -19.78
N SER A 43 13.40 10.75 -21.07
CA SER A 43 13.82 11.70 -22.12
C SER A 43 13.07 13.03 -22.02
N ILE A 44 11.78 12.98 -21.70
CA ILE A 44 10.95 14.16 -21.45
C ILE A 44 11.45 14.88 -20.18
N PHE A 45 11.60 14.15 -19.07
CA PHE A 45 12.08 14.72 -17.81
C PHE A 45 13.44 15.40 -17.94
N LYS A 46 14.39 14.78 -18.66
CA LYS A 46 15.69 15.41 -18.97
C LYS A 46 15.54 16.71 -19.75
N THR A 47 14.67 16.73 -20.75
CA THR A 47 14.45 17.91 -21.60
C THR A 47 13.84 19.06 -20.80
N ASN A 48 13.07 18.75 -19.76
CA ASN A 48 12.42 19.71 -18.88
C ASN A 48 13.18 19.98 -17.57
N ASN A 49 14.42 19.49 -17.42
CA ASN A 49 15.24 19.62 -16.22
C ASN A 49 14.58 19.10 -14.92
N ILE A 50 13.73 18.08 -15.06
CA ILE A 50 13.04 17.43 -13.94
C ILE A 50 13.99 16.40 -13.31
N GLN A 51 14.13 16.42 -11.99
CA GLN A 51 14.91 15.42 -11.26
C GLN A 51 14.10 14.13 -11.18
N TYR A 52 14.76 12.99 -11.40
CA TYR A 52 14.08 11.71 -11.30
C TYR A 52 15.00 10.59 -10.80
N GLN A 53 14.40 9.62 -10.09
CA GLN A 53 15.03 8.38 -9.69
C GLN A 53 14.27 7.20 -10.29
N ILE A 54 15.00 6.19 -10.77
CA ILE A 54 14.41 4.96 -11.32
C ILE A 54 14.65 3.81 -10.33
N VAL A 55 13.59 3.09 -10.00
CA VAL A 55 13.59 1.89 -9.17
C VAL A 55 13.07 0.74 -10.01
N PRO A 56 13.94 -0.18 -10.48
CA PRO A 56 13.49 -1.37 -11.17
C PRO A 56 12.81 -2.33 -10.18
N LEU A 57 11.70 -2.93 -10.60
CA LEU A 57 10.92 -3.90 -9.83
C LEU A 57 10.88 -5.25 -10.57
N GLN A 58 11.42 -6.30 -9.95
CA GLN A 58 11.21 -7.69 -10.37
C GLN A 58 9.97 -8.27 -9.73
N SER A 59 9.66 -7.84 -8.51
CA SER A 59 8.56 -8.35 -7.71
C SER A 59 8.02 -7.30 -6.75
N TYR A 60 6.88 -7.61 -6.14
CA TYR A 60 6.30 -6.80 -5.08
C TYR A 60 7.24 -6.66 -3.86
N THR A 61 8.09 -7.66 -3.59
CA THR A 61 9.01 -7.57 -2.45
C THR A 61 10.02 -6.44 -2.62
N ASP A 62 10.40 -6.11 -3.86
CA ASP A 62 11.35 -5.04 -4.15
C ASP A 62 10.72 -3.67 -3.82
N LEU A 63 9.44 -3.50 -4.12
CA LEU A 63 8.68 -2.30 -3.78
C LEU A 63 8.67 -2.10 -2.27
N MET A 64 8.33 -3.15 -1.51
CA MET A 64 8.29 -3.11 -0.04
C MET A 64 9.67 -2.85 0.57
N GLN A 65 10.72 -3.46 0.04
CA GLN A 65 12.09 -3.21 0.47
C GLN A 65 12.52 -1.76 0.22
N HIS A 66 12.20 -1.23 -0.97
CA HIS A 66 12.50 0.16 -1.29
C HIS A 66 11.72 1.13 -0.39
N GLN A 67 10.42 0.88 -0.18
CA GLN A 67 9.58 1.69 0.71
C GLN A 67 10.14 1.70 2.13
N ARG A 68 10.51 0.53 2.69
CA ARG A 68 11.15 0.45 4.01
C ARG A 68 12.45 1.22 4.08
N LYS A 69 13.27 1.17 3.02
CA LYS A 69 14.51 1.95 2.93
C LYS A 69 14.24 3.45 2.92
N LEU A 70 13.22 3.90 2.17
CA LEU A 70 12.78 5.30 2.19
C LEU A 70 12.38 5.70 3.61
N LEU A 71 11.57 4.89 4.30
CA LEU A 71 11.12 5.15 5.66
C LEU A 71 12.24 5.09 6.73
N SER A 72 13.24 4.21 6.56
CA SER A 72 14.31 4.01 7.54
C SER A 72 15.41 5.07 7.48
N THR A 73 15.64 5.64 6.29
CA THR A 73 16.69 6.67 6.09
C THR A 73 16.30 8.00 6.75
N THR A 74 15.06 8.10 7.25
CA THR A 74 14.35 9.29 7.71
C THR A 74 14.35 9.48 9.23
N SER A 75 15.25 8.83 9.97
CA SER A 75 15.20 8.90 11.45
C SER A 75 15.50 10.31 12.02
N ASN A 76 16.09 11.23 11.25
CA ASN A 76 16.49 12.57 11.74
C ASN A 76 16.13 13.76 10.81
N HIS A 77 15.55 13.53 9.63
CA HIS A 77 15.09 14.55 8.68
C HIS A 77 13.79 14.09 8.03
N LEU A 78 12.94 15.01 7.54
CA LEU A 78 11.72 14.72 6.79
C LEU A 78 12.03 13.74 5.63
N PRO A 79 11.17 12.76 5.31
CA PRO A 79 11.47 11.81 4.25
C PRO A 79 11.73 12.59 2.96
N GLU A 80 12.66 12.12 2.14
CA GLU A 80 12.80 12.62 0.78
C GLU A 80 11.54 12.17 0.03
N VAL A 81 10.52 13.04 0.06
CA VAL A 81 9.24 12.81 -0.61
C VAL A 81 9.36 13.36 -2.01
N TYR A 82 9.04 12.50 -2.97
CA TYR A 82 8.97 12.90 -4.37
C TYR A 82 7.64 13.58 -4.63
N SER A 83 7.62 14.64 -5.44
CA SER A 83 6.37 15.30 -5.83
C SER A 83 5.44 14.33 -6.58
N LEU A 84 6.04 13.39 -7.34
CA LEU A 84 5.34 12.38 -8.12
C LEU A 84 5.95 10.98 -7.96
N TYR A 85 5.09 10.00 -7.72
CA TYR A 85 5.40 8.57 -7.79
C TYR A 85 4.72 7.97 -9.02
N LEU A 86 5.51 7.52 -10.00
CA LEU A 86 5.03 6.97 -11.26
C LEU A 86 5.32 5.46 -11.33
N PHE A 87 4.27 4.65 -11.35
CA PHE A 87 4.37 3.21 -11.56
C PHE A 87 4.18 2.87 -13.05
N ILE A 88 5.12 2.13 -13.62
CA ILE A 88 5.13 1.72 -15.03
C ILE A 88 5.04 0.20 -15.12
N ASN A 89 3.94 -0.28 -15.69
CA ASN A 89 3.50 -1.67 -15.78
C ASN A 89 3.63 -2.42 -14.45
N SER A 90 3.34 -1.71 -13.35
CA SER A 90 3.38 -2.20 -11.98
C SER A 90 2.37 -1.41 -11.14
N GLY A 91 2.01 -1.94 -9.97
CA GLY A 91 1.22 -1.21 -8.98
C GLY A 91 -0.30 -1.37 -9.09
N ALA A 92 -0.87 -1.74 -10.24
CA ALA A 92 -2.34 -1.79 -10.35
C ALA A 92 -2.98 -2.92 -9.54
N MET A 93 -2.31 -4.07 -9.40
CA MET A 93 -2.86 -5.27 -8.73
C MET A 93 -2.67 -5.28 -7.20
N ILE A 94 -1.95 -4.31 -6.65
CA ILE A 94 -1.61 -4.24 -5.22
C ILE A 94 -2.35 -3.10 -4.56
N ASP A 95 -2.55 -3.15 -3.24
CA ASP A 95 -3.14 -2.04 -2.51
C ASP A 95 -2.14 -0.88 -2.35
N LEU A 96 -2.28 0.12 -3.20
CA LEU A 96 -1.46 1.33 -3.14
C LEU A 96 -1.96 2.31 -2.08
N THR A 97 -3.17 2.14 -1.54
CA THR A 97 -3.66 3.00 -0.45
C THR A 97 -2.88 2.77 0.83
N THR A 98 -2.57 1.51 1.16
CA THR A 98 -1.69 1.17 2.28
C THR A 98 -0.26 1.66 2.06
N PHE A 99 0.26 1.47 0.84
CA PHE A 99 1.58 2.00 0.49
C PHE A 99 1.66 3.51 0.69
N ALA A 100 0.64 4.24 0.23
CA ALA A 100 0.55 5.68 0.35
C ALA A 100 0.40 6.14 1.80
N SER A 101 -0.48 5.51 2.58
CA SER A 101 -0.71 5.90 3.97
C SER A 101 0.56 5.78 4.80
N GLU A 102 1.30 4.68 4.67
CA GLU A 102 2.56 4.47 5.38
C GLU A 102 3.66 5.45 4.96
N LEU A 103 3.76 5.74 3.65
CA LEU A 103 4.82 6.60 3.12
C LEU A 103 4.56 8.08 3.42
N PHE A 104 3.30 8.49 3.49
CA PHE A 104 2.90 9.90 3.53
C PHE A 104 2.30 10.34 4.87
N ALA A 105 2.07 9.43 5.82
CA ALA A 105 1.61 9.76 7.17
C ALA A 105 2.49 10.79 7.91
N LYS A 106 3.74 10.98 7.49
CA LYS A 106 4.70 11.91 8.12
C LYS A 106 4.88 13.23 7.36
N THR A 107 4.16 13.45 6.27
CA THR A 107 4.41 14.59 5.37
C THR A 107 3.31 15.63 5.52
N SER A 108 3.54 16.64 6.35
CA SER A 108 2.56 17.69 6.63
C SER A 108 2.54 18.84 5.61
N GLN A 109 3.49 18.89 4.67
CA GLN A 109 3.69 20.06 3.79
C GLN A 109 3.38 19.81 2.31
N HIS A 110 3.47 18.59 1.82
CA HIS A 110 3.17 18.25 0.43
C HIS A 110 2.43 16.92 0.35
N VAL A 111 1.31 16.91 -0.37
CA VAL A 111 0.58 15.68 -0.71
C VAL A 111 1.15 15.17 -2.03
N PRO A 112 1.92 14.08 -2.03
CA PRO A 112 2.48 13.55 -3.26
C PRO A 112 1.41 12.91 -4.13
N HIS A 113 1.67 12.86 -5.44
CA HIS A 113 0.76 12.25 -6.39
C HIS A 113 1.23 10.85 -6.80
N ILE A 114 0.30 9.90 -6.90
CA ILE A 114 0.58 8.57 -7.45
C ILE A 114 -0.09 8.45 -8.81
N TYR A 115 0.70 8.09 -9.83
CA TYR A 115 0.20 7.72 -11.15
C TYR A 115 0.60 6.29 -11.49
N VAL A 116 -0.35 5.53 -12.04
CA VAL A 116 -0.19 4.11 -12.37
C VAL A 116 -0.49 3.91 -13.85
N LEU A 117 0.56 3.62 -14.63
CA LEU A 117 0.50 3.24 -16.03
C LEU A 117 0.63 1.71 -16.11
N ASP A 118 -0.45 0.96 -15.95
CA ASP A 118 -0.36 -0.50 -15.79
C ASP A 118 -1.42 -1.27 -16.60
N SER A 119 -0.94 -2.25 -17.35
CA SER A 119 -1.75 -3.13 -18.20
C SER A 119 -2.26 -4.37 -17.47
N HIS A 120 -1.72 -4.68 -16.29
CA HIS A 120 -2.09 -5.88 -15.54
C HIS A 120 -3.52 -5.78 -14.98
N ARG A 121 -4.20 -6.93 -14.96
CA ARG A 121 -5.56 -7.09 -14.44
C ARG A 121 -5.66 -8.36 -13.58
N PRO A 122 -6.56 -8.40 -12.58
CA PRO A 122 -7.50 -7.34 -12.17
C PRO A 122 -6.83 -6.15 -11.45
N ILE A 123 -7.44 -4.96 -11.54
CA ILE A 123 -7.03 -3.79 -10.76
C ILE A 123 -7.50 -3.97 -9.31
N HIS A 124 -6.63 -3.63 -8.35
CA HIS A 124 -6.99 -3.60 -6.94
C HIS A 124 -8.06 -2.53 -6.69
N LEU A 125 -9.23 -2.94 -6.17
CA LEU A 125 -10.39 -2.06 -6.12
C LEU A 125 -10.20 -0.86 -5.19
N SER A 126 -9.39 -0.99 -4.12
CA SER A 126 -9.01 0.14 -3.25
C SER A 126 -8.26 1.25 -3.98
N ASN A 127 -7.55 0.94 -5.07
CA ASN A 127 -6.83 1.97 -5.85
C ASN A 127 -7.79 2.83 -6.69
N VAL A 128 -9.00 2.32 -6.96
CA VAL A 128 -10.02 2.98 -7.77
C VAL A 128 -11.05 3.67 -6.89
N PHE A 129 -11.58 2.92 -5.92
CA PHE A 129 -12.62 3.35 -5.01
C PHE A 129 -12.03 3.58 -3.63
N HIS A 130 -12.16 4.82 -3.19
CA HIS A 130 -11.85 5.22 -1.84
C HIS A 130 -13.21 5.41 -1.16
N GLU A 131 -13.39 4.94 0.07
CA GLU A 131 -14.58 5.31 0.83
C GLU A 131 -14.59 6.83 0.95
N ASP A 132 -15.77 7.44 0.78
CA ASP A 132 -16.04 8.77 1.28
C ASP A 132 -15.90 8.65 2.81
N ILE A 133 -14.66 8.72 3.31
CA ILE A 133 -14.40 8.78 4.75
C ILE A 133 -15.15 10.03 5.19
N ASP A 134 -16.19 9.84 6.01
CA ASP A 134 -17.00 10.91 6.57
C ASP A 134 -16.06 12.04 7.02
N GLU A 135 -16.39 13.27 6.59
CA GLU A 135 -15.57 14.48 6.71
C GLU A 135 -15.09 14.79 8.15
N GLU A 136 -15.58 14.05 9.16
CA GLU A 136 -15.29 14.22 10.58
C GLU A 136 -14.04 13.46 11.09
N GLN A 137 -13.49 12.49 10.35
CA GLN A 137 -12.24 11.77 10.74
C GLN A 137 -11.07 11.99 9.78
N GLN A 138 -10.87 13.24 9.36
CA GLN A 138 -9.75 13.68 8.50
C GLN A 138 -8.38 13.68 9.20
N GLU A 139 -7.94 12.55 9.75
CA GLU A 139 -6.53 12.40 10.20
C GLU A 139 -5.64 11.73 9.13
N TYR A 140 -6.22 11.21 8.06
CA TYR A 140 -5.48 10.61 6.94
C TYR A 140 -5.46 11.54 5.73
N ILE A 141 -4.26 11.90 5.28
CA ILE A 141 -4.04 12.58 4.01
C ILE A 141 -4.50 11.62 2.89
N SER A 142 -5.62 11.94 2.25
CA SER A 142 -6.06 11.21 1.05
C SER A 142 -5.07 11.49 -0.08
N VAL A 143 -4.35 10.44 -0.49
CA VAL A 143 -3.34 10.55 -1.53
C VAL A 143 -3.99 10.21 -2.87
N PRO A 144 -3.96 11.12 -3.85
CA PRO A 144 -4.60 10.87 -5.13
C PRO A 144 -3.84 9.76 -5.89
N ILE A 145 -4.46 8.58 -5.97
CA ILE A 145 -4.01 7.47 -6.82
C ILE A 145 -4.77 7.55 -8.15
N ASN A 146 -4.01 7.82 -9.21
CA ASN A 146 -4.53 7.96 -10.57
C ASN A 146 -4.11 6.75 -11.40
N ILE A 147 -5.07 5.88 -11.72
CA ILE A 147 -4.82 4.73 -12.59
C ILE A 147 -5.21 5.12 -14.00
N ILE A 148 -4.26 5.01 -14.91
CA ILE A 148 -4.46 5.27 -16.34
C ILE A 148 -4.73 3.91 -16.99
N ALA A 149 -6.00 3.67 -17.26
CA ALA A 149 -6.49 2.45 -17.87
C ALA A 149 -7.48 2.81 -18.97
N GLN A 150 -7.45 2.06 -20.07
CA GLN A 150 -8.39 2.24 -21.18
C GLN A 150 -9.46 1.15 -21.14
N ASN A 151 -10.70 1.54 -21.43
CA ASN A 151 -11.84 0.63 -21.61
C ASN A 151 -12.22 -0.18 -20.36
N GLU A 152 -12.05 0.37 -19.16
CA GLU A 152 -12.56 -0.27 -17.94
C GLU A 152 -14.06 -0.07 -17.80
N ASP A 153 -14.80 -1.13 -17.47
CA ASP A 153 -16.21 -1.02 -17.10
C ASP A 153 -16.31 -0.55 -15.65
N LEU A 154 -16.36 0.77 -15.47
CA LEU A 154 -16.39 1.40 -14.15
C LEU A 154 -17.60 0.95 -13.33
N ASP A 155 -18.74 0.68 -13.96
CA ASP A 155 -19.94 0.24 -13.26
C ASP A 155 -19.80 -1.20 -12.77
N HIS A 156 -19.18 -2.07 -13.58
CA HIS A 156 -18.84 -3.42 -13.15
C HIS A 156 -17.81 -3.42 -12.01
N LEU A 157 -16.75 -2.61 -12.10
CA LEU A 157 -15.76 -2.47 -11.01
C LEU A 157 -16.41 -1.97 -9.71
N LYS A 158 -17.34 -1.01 -9.78
CA LYS A 158 -18.11 -0.53 -8.61
C LYS A 158 -18.95 -1.64 -7.99
N GLN A 159 -19.57 -2.49 -8.81
CA GLN A 159 -20.35 -3.63 -8.31
C GLN A 159 -19.47 -4.64 -7.59
N LEU A 160 -18.32 -4.99 -8.17
CA LEU A 160 -17.34 -5.88 -7.54
C LEU A 160 -16.86 -5.31 -6.21
N TYR A 161 -16.60 -4.00 -6.13
CA TYR A 161 -16.16 -3.36 -4.90
C TYR A 161 -17.20 -3.45 -3.79
N LYS A 162 -18.47 -3.17 -4.11
CA LYS A 162 -19.59 -3.32 -3.17
C LYS A 162 -19.78 -4.77 -2.71
N LEU A 163 -19.58 -5.74 -3.60
CA LEU A 163 -19.66 -7.15 -3.26
C LEU A 163 -18.52 -7.57 -2.33
N GLN A 164 -17.28 -7.16 -2.63
CA GLN A 164 -16.12 -7.42 -1.77
C GLN A 164 -16.36 -6.90 -0.35
N LYS A 165 -16.79 -5.64 -0.21
CA LYS A 165 -17.09 -5.04 1.09
C LYS A 165 -18.18 -5.79 1.87
N ARG A 166 -19.22 -6.28 1.18
CA ARG A 166 -20.26 -7.11 1.82
C ARG A 166 -19.71 -8.45 2.30
N MET A 167 -18.81 -9.08 1.54
CA MET A 167 -18.18 -10.33 1.95
C MET A 167 -17.28 -10.11 3.17
N ASP A 168 -16.48 -9.04 3.19
CA ASP A 168 -15.61 -8.70 4.31
C ASP A 168 -16.41 -8.47 5.61
N ALA A 169 -17.54 -7.75 5.51
CA ALA A 169 -18.44 -7.54 6.66
C ALA A 169 -19.05 -8.86 7.19
N LEU A 170 -19.47 -9.76 6.29
CA LEU A 170 -20.01 -11.06 6.69
C LEU A 170 -18.95 -11.98 7.33
N GLN A 171 -17.69 -11.84 6.95
CA GLN A 171 -16.59 -12.58 7.57
C GLN A 171 -16.33 -12.08 9.00
N GLN A 172 -16.32 -10.77 9.21
CA GLN A 172 -16.17 -10.18 10.54
C GLN A 172 -17.29 -10.64 11.49
N ASP A 173 -18.54 -10.65 11.03
CA ASP A 173 -19.67 -11.15 11.83
C ASP A 173 -19.52 -12.64 12.24
N GLN A 174 -18.87 -13.46 11.40
CA GLN A 174 -18.63 -14.88 11.69
C GLN A 174 -17.47 -15.07 12.68
N ASP A 175 -16.40 -14.31 12.54
CA ASP A 175 -15.26 -14.36 13.45
C ASP A 175 -15.65 -13.90 14.88
N GLU A 176 -16.47 -12.85 14.99
CA GLU A 176 -17.01 -12.38 16.29
C GLU A 176 -17.90 -13.43 16.98
N GLN A 177 -18.72 -14.17 16.22
CA GLN A 177 -19.55 -15.23 16.77
C GLN A 177 -18.72 -16.43 17.26
N HIS A 178 -17.63 -16.76 16.56
CA HIS A 178 -16.74 -17.85 16.96
C HIS A 178 -15.93 -17.52 18.22
N GLU A 179 -15.44 -16.28 18.38
CA GLU A 179 -14.74 -15.87 19.60
C GLU A 179 -15.64 -15.86 20.86
N SER A 180 -16.92 -15.48 20.74
CA SER A 180 -17.85 -15.50 21.88
C SER A 180 -18.12 -16.91 22.42
N SER A 181 -18.06 -17.94 21.56
CA SER A 181 -18.30 -19.34 21.94
C SER A 181 -17.08 -20.02 22.56
N ALA A 182 -15.87 -19.45 22.41
CA ALA A 182 -14.64 -19.99 22.97
C ALA A 182 -14.38 -19.55 24.43
N MET A 183 -15.06 -18.51 24.92
CA MET A 183 -14.93 -18.02 26.30
C MET A 183 -15.93 -18.62 27.30
N GLU A 184 -16.92 -19.41 26.86
CA GLU A 184 -17.92 -20.06 27.74
C GLU A 184 -17.48 -21.46 28.27
N GLY A 185 -16.20 -21.82 28.14
CA GLY A 185 -15.68 -23.17 28.41
C GLY A 185 -14.77 -23.35 29.62
N VAL A 186 -14.72 -22.41 30.58
CA VAL A 186 -13.98 -22.60 31.84
C VAL A 186 -14.97 -22.53 33.00
N GLN A 187 -15.61 -23.65 33.31
CA GLN A 187 -16.27 -23.87 34.60
C GLN A 187 -15.43 -24.83 35.43
N ASP A 188 -15.17 -24.36 36.65
CA ASP A 188 -14.42 -24.98 37.72
C ASP A 188 -14.87 -26.42 38.03
N GLU A 189 -13.91 -27.34 38.11
CA GLU A 189 -14.05 -28.55 38.94
C GLU A 189 -12.84 -28.67 39.86
N ASP A 190 -12.94 -27.99 41.01
CA ASP A 190 -12.24 -28.41 42.23
C ASP A 190 -12.99 -29.63 42.80
N ASP A 191 -12.30 -30.76 43.02
CA ASP A 191 -12.33 -31.49 44.32
C ASP A 191 -11.53 -32.84 44.29
N PHE A 192 -10.38 -32.80 44.96
CA PHE A 192 -10.01 -33.59 46.16
C PHE A 192 -9.56 -35.09 46.12
N PHE A 193 -8.45 -35.30 46.89
CA PHE A 193 -7.87 -36.50 47.54
C PHE A 193 -6.85 -37.34 46.72
N ASP A 194 -5.67 -37.75 47.20
CA ASP A 194 -4.95 -37.59 48.48
C ASP A 194 -3.46 -37.99 48.27
N GLN A 195 -2.66 -37.70 49.28
CA GLN A 195 -1.20 -37.86 49.46
C GLN A 195 -0.59 -39.24 49.08
N ASP A 196 0.66 -39.26 48.56
CA ASP A 196 1.81 -39.82 49.30
C ASP A 196 3.15 -39.78 48.52
N ASP A 197 4.21 -39.63 49.31
CA ASP A 197 5.62 -39.99 49.09
C ASP A 197 6.62 -39.04 48.39
N GLN A 198 7.16 -38.15 49.24
CA GLN A 198 8.59 -37.99 49.59
C GLN A 198 9.63 -37.74 48.48
N ASP A 199 10.05 -36.48 48.42
CA ASP A 199 11.34 -36.00 47.94
C ASP A 199 12.52 -36.63 48.71
N GLU A 200 13.50 -37.18 48.00
CA GLU A 200 14.93 -36.83 48.14
C GLU A 200 15.77 -37.57 47.08
N MET A 201 15.89 -36.97 45.88
CA MET A 201 16.96 -37.32 44.94
C MET A 201 18.11 -36.34 45.13
N ASN A 202 19.04 -36.70 46.02
CA ASN A 202 20.25 -35.92 46.28
C ASN A 202 21.21 -35.98 45.09
N ALA A 203 21.51 -34.79 44.57
CA ALA A 203 22.77 -34.34 43.98
C ALA A 203 23.59 -35.31 43.11
N PHE A 204 23.52 -35.05 41.80
CA PHE A 204 24.55 -35.42 40.82
C PHE A 204 25.92 -34.90 41.28
N LEU A 205 26.86 -35.83 41.48
CA LEU A 205 28.25 -35.58 41.83
C LEU A 205 29.03 -34.98 40.64
N VAL A 206 29.71 -33.87 40.95
CA VAL A 206 31.13 -33.60 40.72
C VAL A 206 31.60 -33.25 39.29
N GLU A 207 32.21 -32.06 39.25
CA GLU A 207 33.38 -31.60 38.47
C GLU A 207 33.79 -32.34 37.19
#